data_AF-A0A352WMV7-F1
#
_entry.id   AF-A0A352WMV7-F1
#
_cell.length_a   1.000
_cell.length_b   1.000
_cell.length_c   1.000
_cell.angle_alpha   90.00
_cell.angle_beta   90.00
_cell.angle_gamma   90.00
#
_symmetry.space_group_name_H-M   'P 1'
#
loop_
_entity.id
_entity.type
_entity.pdbx_description
1 polymer ?
#
loop_
_entity_poly.entity_id
_entity_poly.type
_entity_poly.pdbx_seq_one_letter_code
_entity_poly.pdbx_strand_id
1 'polypeptide(L)' 'THSPVEFVVDFAQVMPGMNQAQVRSRIILAPHHAKRLLHALSENVKRFEQQQGPIQPPKGNQDPAMPLTFSGPQGEA' A
#
# COMPACT_ATOMS: atom_id res chain seq x y z
N THR A 1 -7.91 -16.20 12.59
CA THR A 1 -7.30 -16.72 13.83
C THR A 1 -5.81 -16.90 13.58
N HIS A 2 -5.00 -15.93 14.00
CA HIS A 2 -3.53 -16.04 13.92
C HIS A 2 -3.06 -16.97 15.04
N SER A 3 -2.23 -17.96 14.72
CA SER A 3 -1.44 -18.63 15.75
C SER A 3 -0.59 -17.56 16.47
N PRO A 4 -0.45 -17.58 17.80
CA PRO A 4 0.28 -16.55 18.56
C PRO A 4 1.78 -16.42 18.21
N VAL A 5 2.25 -17.21 17.25
CA VAL A 5 3.66 -17.36 16.88
C VAL A 5 4.01 -16.59 15.61
N GLU A 6 3.06 -16.06 14.85
CA GLU A 6 3.35 -15.53 13.51
C GLU A 6 2.58 -14.24 13.16
N PHE A 7 3.30 -13.30 12.55
CA PHE A 7 2.76 -12.13 11.89
C PHE A 7 2.77 -12.38 10.38
N VAL A 8 1.64 -12.08 9.74
CA VAL A 8 1.49 -12.25 8.28
C VAL A 8 1.37 -10.87 7.66
N VAL A 9 2.22 -10.60 6.65
CA VAL A 9 2.19 -9.37 5.85
C VAL A 9 1.87 -9.76 4.42
N ASP A 10 0.67 -9.36 3.97
CA ASP A 10 0.20 -9.61 2.61
C ASP A 10 0.41 -8.39 1.74
N PHE A 11 1.04 -8.59 0.58
CA PHE A 11 1.19 -7.59 -0.47
C PHE A 11 0.17 -7.91 -1.56
N ALA A 12 -0.87 -7.09 -1.65
CA ALA A 12 -1.95 -7.26 -2.60
C ALA A 12 -2.05 -6.08 -3.56
N GLN A 13 -2.45 -6.36 -4.80
CA GLN A 13 -2.76 -5.34 -5.80
C GLN A 13 -4.28 -5.24 -5.94
N VAL A 14 -4.81 -4.01 -5.84
CA VAL A 14 -6.22 -3.71 -6.10
C VAL A 14 -6.31 -3.02 -7.45
N MET A 15 -7.05 -3.63 -8.38
CA MET A 15 -7.34 -3.03 -9.70
C MET A 15 -8.82 -2.63 -9.76
N PRO A 16 -9.17 -1.52 -10.43
CA PRO A 16 -10.57 -1.16 -10.67
C PRO A 16 -11.31 -2.30 -11.40
N GLY A 17 -12.49 -2.67 -10.91
CA GLY A 17 -13.31 -3.74 -11.48
C GLY A 17 -13.02 -5.16 -10.95
N MET A 18 -12.06 -5.33 -10.04
CA MET A 18 -11.86 -6.61 -9.34
C MET A 18 -12.59 -6.62 -8.00
N ASN A 19 -13.42 -7.63 -7.76
CA ASN A 19 -14.19 -7.79 -6.53
C ASN A 19 -13.33 -8.16 -5.31
N GLN A 20 -12.11 -8.67 -5.53
CA GLN A 20 -11.17 -9.02 -4.47
C GLN A 20 -9.75 -8.64 -4.88
N ALA A 21 -8.99 -8.11 -3.92
CA ALA A 21 -7.57 -7.83 -4.10
C ALA A 21 -6.81 -9.15 -4.31
N GLN A 22 -5.98 -9.22 -5.34
CA GLN A 22 -5.13 -10.39 -5.54
C GLN A 22 -3.86 -10.26 -4.70
N VAL A 23 -3.66 -11.17 -3.75
CA VAL A 23 -2.41 -11.26 -2.99
C VAL A 23 -1.30 -11.74 -3.93
N ARG A 24 -0.30 -10.91 -4.13
CA ARG A 24 0.88 -11.21 -4.97
C ARG A 24 1.97 -11.91 -4.19
N SER A 25 2.12 -11.55 -2.92
CA SER A 25 3.12 -12.13 -2.02
C SER A 25 2.62 -12.12 -0.58
N ARG A 26 3.01 -13.14 0.18
CA ARG A 26 2.75 -13.29 1.61
C ARG A 26 4.07 -13.51 2.32
N ILE A 27 4.39 -12.65 3.28
CA ILE A 27 5.56 -12.78 4.12
C ILE A 27 5.09 -13.17 5.53
N ILE A 28 5.66 -14.25 6.07
CA ILE A 28 5.40 -14.72 7.42
C ILE A 28 6.61 -14.38 8.30
N LEU A 29 6.36 -13.73 9.43
CA LEU A 29 7.37 -13.20 10.33
C LEU A 29 7.17 -13.74 11.74
N ALA A 30 8.28 -14.09 12.40
CA ALA A 30 8.29 -14.28 13.84
C ALA A 30 8.04 -12.94 14.57
N PRO A 31 7.53 -12.93 15.82
CA PRO A 31 7.10 -11.70 16.50
C PRO A 31 8.23 -10.68 16.70
N HIS A 32 9.44 -11.17 16.98
CA HIS A 32 10.61 -10.30 17.16
C HIS A 32 11.04 -9.62 15.85
N HIS A 33 10.91 -10.31 14.71
CA HIS A 33 11.18 -9.74 13.39
C HIS A 33 10.13 -8.69 13.01
N ALA A 34 8.84 -8.96 13.29
CA ALA A 34 7.77 -7.99 13.08
C ALA A 34 8.02 -6.69 13.88
N LYS A 35 8.44 -6.81 15.15
CA LYS A 35 8.78 -5.65 15.98
C LYS A 35 9.97 -4.86 15.41
N ARG A 36 11.04 -5.52 14.97
CA ARG A 36 12.18 -4.87 14.32
C ARG A 36 11.77 -4.14 13.03
N LEU A 37 10.94 -4.79 12.21
CA LEU A 37 10.43 -4.21 10.97
C LEU A 37 9.62 -2.94 11.25
N LEU A 38 8.73 -2.96 12.23
CA LEU A 38 7.94 -1.79 12.64
C LEU A 38 8.83 -0.60 13.02
N HIS A 39 9.84 -0.85 13.87
CA HIS A 39 10.75 0.21 14.30
C HIS A 39 11.56 0.80 13.12
N ALA A 40 12.11 -0.07 12.26
CA ALA A 40 12.86 0.37 11.09
C ALA A 40 11.98 1.15 10.11
N LEU A 41 10.75 0.69 9.87
CA LEU A 41 9.81 1.37 8.99
C LEU A 41 9.42 2.75 9.53
N SER A 42 9.13 2.85 10.83
CA SER A 42 8.80 4.12 11.48
C SER A 42 9.94 5.13 11.38
N GLU A 43 11.18 4.68 11.60
CA GLU A 43 12.35 5.54 11.45
C GLU A 43 12.55 6.00 10.00
N ASN A 44 12.39 5.09 9.03
CA ASN A 44 12.51 5.41 7.61
C ASN A 44 11.45 6.43 7.16
N VAL A 45 10.19 6.28 7.62
CA VAL A 45 9.12 7.24 7.35
C VAL A 45 9.47 8.61 7.91
N LYS A 46 9.93 8.68 9.17
CA LYS A 46 10.34 9.94 9.79
C LYS A 46 11.46 10.62 8.99
N ARG A 47 12.49 9.87 8.57
CA ARG A 47 13.60 10.39 7.75
C ARG A 47 13.10 10.89 6.39
N PHE A 48 12.18 10.15 5.77
CA PHE A 48 11.56 10.55 4.50
C PHE A 48 10.82 11.88 4.66
N GLU A 49 9.96 12.02 5.68
CA GLU A 49 9.17 13.23 5.90
C GLU A 49 10.03 14.45 6.23
N GLN A 50 11.15 14.27 6.93
CA GLN A 50 12.12 15.33 7.17
C GLN A 50 12.74 15.88 5.88
N GLN A 51 12.91 15.03 4.87
CA GLN A 51 13.56 15.40 3.61
C GLN A 51 12.57 15.88 2.53
N GLN A 52 11.39 15.25 2.47
CA GLN A 52 10.41 15.45 1.40
C GLN A 52 9.17 16.22 1.86
N GLY A 53 9.06 16.53 3.16
CA GLY A 53 7.87 17.09 3.77
C GLY A 53 6.88 16.02 4.24
N PRO A 54 5.84 16.41 4.99
CA PRO A 54 4.90 15.47 5.59
C PRO A 54 4.16 14.65 4.53
N ILE A 55 3.98 13.36 4.79
CA ILE A 55 3.16 12.49 3.94
C ILE A 55 1.72 12.97 4.10
N GLN A 56 1.18 13.53 3.03
CA GLN A 56 -0.22 13.91 3.01
C GLN A 56 -1.07 12.63 3.02
N PRO A 57 -2.04 12.50 3.94
CA PRO A 57 -2.98 11.40 3.84
C PRO A 57 -3.65 11.47 2.46
N PRO A 58 -3.99 10.34 1.85
CA PRO A 58 -4.85 10.35 0.68
C PRO A 58 -6.07 11.20 1.05
N LYS A 59 -6.29 12.29 0.30
CA LYS A 59 -7.51 13.10 0.42
C LYS A 59 -8.64 12.08 0.33
N GLY A 60 -9.42 11.97 1.41
CA GLY A 60 -10.12 10.73 1.78
C GLY A 60 -11.03 10.16 0.69
N ASN A 61 -11.58 8.98 0.95
CA ASN A 61 -12.57 8.21 0.19
C ASN A 61 -13.83 8.99 -0.29
N GLN A 62 -13.67 10.11 -1.01
CA GLN A 62 -14.72 11.00 -1.51
C GLN A 62 -14.33 11.67 -2.84
N ASP A 63 -13.48 11.04 -3.65
CA ASP A 63 -13.50 11.30 -5.10
C ASP A 63 -13.95 10.02 -5.84
N PRO A 64 -15.27 9.78 -5.98
CA PRO A 64 -15.81 8.80 -6.93
C PRO A 64 -15.58 9.19 -8.40
N ALA A 65 -14.88 10.31 -8.66
CA ALA A 65 -14.87 10.97 -9.95
C ALA A 65 -13.53 11.67 -10.24
N MET A 66 -12.40 10.99 -10.03
CA MET A 66 -11.27 11.29 -10.91
C MET A 66 -11.42 10.42 -12.15
N PRO A 67 -12.06 10.92 -13.23
CA PRO A 67 -12.03 10.19 -14.48
C PRO A 67 -10.56 10.10 -14.85
N LEU A 68 -10.07 8.87 -15.05
CA LEU A 68 -8.83 8.64 -15.78
C LEU A 68 -9.07 9.13 -17.21
N THR A 69 -9.02 10.45 -17.41
CA THR A 69 -9.06 11.08 -18.73
C THR A 69 -7.76 10.72 -19.41
N PHE A 70 -7.74 9.56 -20.06
CA PHE A 70 -6.79 9.23 -21.11
C PHE A 70 -7.14 10.09 -22.34
N SER A 71 -6.87 11.39 -22.28
CA SER A 71 -6.84 12.25 -23.47
C SER A 71 -5.49 12.06 -24.16
N GLY A 72 -5.30 10.90 -24.79
CA GLY A 72 -4.36 10.72 -25.90
C GLY A 72 -5.19 10.49 -27.16
N PRO A 73 -4.80 11.03 -28.33
CA PRO A 73 -5.58 10.86 -29.54
C PRO A 73 -5.75 9.37 -29.83
N GLN A 74 -7.01 8.97 -29.91
CA GLN A 74 -7.44 7.66 -30.34
C GLN A 74 -6.82 7.43 -31.73
N GLY A 75 -5.93 6.44 -31.85
CA GLY A 75 -5.38 6.05 -33.14
C GLY A 75 -6.53 5.80 -34.10
N GLU A 76 -6.56 6.57 -35.19
CA GLU A 76 -7.49 6.36 -36.28
C GLU A 76 -7.16 5.02 -36.97
N ALA A 77 -8.24 4.35 -37.38
CA ALA A 77 -8.41 3.09 -38.11
C ALA A 77 -7.18 2.44 -38.76
#